data_AF-A0A3D5AXQ1-F1
#
_entry.id   AF-A0A3D5AXQ1-F1
#
_cell.length_a   1.000
_cell.length_b   1.000
_cell.length_c   1.000
_cell.angle_alpha   90.00
_cell.angle_beta   90.00
_cell.angle_gamma   90.00
#
_symmetry.space_group_name_H-M   'P 1'
#
loop_
_entity.id
_entity.type
_entity.pdbx_description
1 polymer ?
#
loop_
_entity_poly.entity_id
_entity_poly.type
_entity_poly.pdbx_seq_one_letter_code
_entity_poly.pdbx_strand_id
1 'polypeptide(L)'
;MRPVQHFSPEYLEQCRRMTPDQIIRFVEDFRALHGDRGAARPKSRLISLKVPEDLLDAFKTRARLSGRPYQAVIKELMRSWLVGE
;
A
#
# COMPACT_ATOMS: atom_id res chain seq x y z
N MET A 1 17.75 5.86 3.41
CA MET A 1 17.81 6.56 4.72
C MET A 1 16.40 6.78 5.22
N ARG A 2 16.11 6.51 6.50
CA ARG A 2 14.87 6.99 7.13
C ARG A 2 15.03 8.50 7.35
N PRO A 3 14.06 9.35 6.95
CA PRO A 3 14.16 10.78 7.20
C PRO A 3 14.26 11.03 8.71
N VAL A 4 15.20 11.88 9.10
CA VAL A 4 15.36 12.29 10.50
C VAL A 4 14.21 13.25 10.81
N GLN A 5 13.40 12.93 11.83
CA GLN A 5 12.42 13.87 12.35
C GLN A 5 13.14 14.86 13.29
N HIS A 6 12.86 16.14 13.10
CA HIS A 6 13.29 17.21 14.00
C HIS A 6 12.10 17.65 14.85
N PHE A 7 12.35 17.84 16.15
CA PHE A 7 11.34 18.32 17.10
C PHE A 7 11.82 19.63 17.72
N SER A 8 10.91 20.59 17.87
CA SER A 8 11.23 21.86 18.52
C SER A 8 11.29 21.71 20.05
N PRO A 9 12.05 22.57 20.76
CA PRO A 9 12.07 22.57 22.23
C PRO A 9 10.67 22.71 22.85
N GLU A 10 9.80 23.54 22.25
CA GLU A 10 8.44 23.81 22.71
C GLU A 10 7.57 22.54 22.62
N TYR A 11 7.73 21.79 21.53
CA TYR A 11 7.06 20.50 21.35
C TYR A 11 7.50 19.49 22.41
N LEU A 12 8.79 19.43 22.71
CA LEU A 12 9.32 18.51 23.73
C LEU A 12 8.81 18.88 25.13
N GLU A 13 8.70 20.17 25.45
CA GLU A 13 8.10 20.64 26.71
C GLU A 13 6.61 20.28 26.79
N GLN A 14 5.87 20.36 25.68
CA GLN A 14 4.49 19.90 25.64
C GLN A 14 4.38 18.38 25.89
N CYS A 15 5.27 17.58 25.31
CA CYS A 15 5.31 16.13 25.55
C CYS A 15 5.58 15.79 27.02
N ARG A 16 6.46 16.54 27.70
CA ARG A 16 6.77 16.34 29.13
C ARG A 16 5.58 16.59 30.05
N ARG A 17 4.59 17.37 29.61
CA ARG A 17 3.38 17.71 30.38
C ARG A 17 2.20 16.78 30.09
N MET A 18 2.38 15.76 29.23
CA MET A 18 1.31 14.83 28.91
C MET A 18 0.94 13.97 30.13
N THR A 19 -0.35 13.79 30.32
CA THR A 19 -0.90 12.86 31.30
C THR A 19 -0.72 11.41 30.84
N PRO A 20 -0.75 10.43 31.76
CA PRO A 20 -0.68 9.01 31.40
C PRO A 20 -1.72 8.59 30.34
N ASP A 21 -2.97 9.06 30.45
CA ASP A 21 -4.02 8.75 29.47
C ASP A 21 -3.71 9.29 28.08
N GLN A 22 -3.14 10.50 28.00
CA GLN A 22 -2.73 11.10 26.72
C GLN A 22 -1.56 10.34 26.09
N ILE A 23 -0.63 9.83 26.91
CA ILE A 23 0.48 9.00 26.44
C ILE A 23 -0.05 7.67 25.88
N ILE A 24 -0.97 7.02 26.60
CA ILE A 24 -1.59 5.77 26.14
C ILE A 24 -2.32 6.01 24.81
N ARG A 25 -3.11 7.09 24.72
CA ARG A 25 -3.83 7.46 23.50
C ARG A 25 -2.87 7.68 22.33
N PHE A 26 -1.79 8.41 22.54
CA PHE A 26 -0.75 8.63 21.53
C PHE A 26 -0.14 7.30 21.04
N VAL A 27 0.19 6.38 21.94
CA VAL A 27 0.77 5.08 21.57
C VAL A 27 -0.21 4.24 20.75
N GLU A 28 -1.48 4.23 21.12
CA GLU A 28 -2.52 3.52 20.38
C GLU A 28 -2.78 4.14 19.00
N ASP A 29 -2.85 5.48 18.92
CA ASP A 29 -3.02 6.18 17.64
C ASP A 29 -1.78 5.98 16.73
N PHE A 30 -0.58 5.99 17.30
CA PHE A 30 0.66 5.68 16.59
C PHE A 30 0.67 4.23 16.10
N ARG A 31 0.24 3.28 16.94
CA ARG A 31 0.07 1.87 16.55
C ARG A 31 -0.99 1.69 15.48
N ALA A 32 -2.10 2.41 15.50
CA ALA A 32 -3.11 2.33 14.45
C ALA A 32 -2.55 2.89 13.11
N LEU A 33 -1.87 4.03 13.17
CA LEU A 33 -1.26 4.68 12.00
C LEU A 33 -0.18 3.81 11.34
N HIS A 34 0.57 3.05 12.15
CA HIS A 34 1.68 2.22 11.69
C HIS A 34 1.36 0.71 11.62
N GLY A 35 0.36 0.25 12.32
CA GLY A 35 0.00 -1.17 12.52
C GLY A 35 -0.66 -1.79 11.30
N ASP A 36 -1.37 -0.99 10.51
CA ASP A 36 -1.94 -1.44 9.23
C ASP A 36 -0.87 -1.55 8.12
N ARG A 37 0.37 -1.12 8.39
CA ARG A 37 1.54 -1.43 7.54
C ARG A 37 2.21 -2.75 7.92
N GLY A 38 1.80 -3.39 9.02
CA GLY A 38 2.30 -4.68 9.50
C GLY A 38 1.72 -5.87 8.74
N ALA A 39 0.49 -5.76 8.23
CA ALA A 39 0.07 -6.52 7.05
C ALA A 39 0.71 -5.86 5.82
N ALA A 40 2.05 -5.89 5.77
CA ALA A 40 2.80 -5.34 4.66
C ALA A 40 2.14 -5.83 3.37
N ARG A 41 1.63 -4.89 2.55
CA ARG A 41 1.06 -5.21 1.24
C ARG A 41 1.93 -6.30 0.63
N PRO A 42 1.37 -7.46 0.25
CA PRO A 42 2.16 -8.60 -0.17
C PRO A 42 3.15 -8.13 -1.23
N LYS A 43 4.43 -8.42 -1.00
CA LYS A 43 5.49 -7.95 -1.88
C LYS A 43 5.20 -8.44 -3.30
N SER A 44 5.15 -7.52 -4.26
CA SER A 44 5.03 -7.90 -5.67
C SER A 44 6.32 -8.59 -6.13
N ARG A 45 6.18 -9.76 -6.76
CA ARG A 45 7.27 -10.46 -7.44
C ARG A 45 7.10 -10.27 -8.94
N LEU A 46 8.18 -9.91 -9.64
CA LEU A 46 8.21 -9.91 -11.11
C LEU A 46 8.09 -11.36 -11.61
N ILE A 47 7.23 -11.55 -12.61
CA ILE A 47 7.07 -12.82 -13.31
C ILE A 47 7.57 -12.66 -14.75
N SER A 48 8.19 -13.71 -15.27
CA SER A 48 8.48 -13.83 -16.70
C SER A 48 7.40 -14.71 -17.32
N LEU A 49 6.68 -14.19 -18.31
CA LEU A 49 5.60 -14.87 -19.01
C LEU A 49 5.74 -14.59 -20.50
N LYS A 50 5.75 -15.64 -21.33
CA LYS A 50 5.64 -15.50 -22.79
C LYS A 50 4.17 -15.53 -23.17
N VAL A 51 3.76 -14.59 -24.01
CA VAL A 51 2.40 -14.46 -24.54
C VAL A 51 2.50 -14.07 -26.01
N PRO A 52 1.59 -14.54 -26.89
CA PRO A 52 1.52 -14.07 -28.26
C PRO A 52 1.38 -12.54 -28.34
N GLU A 53 2.10 -11.92 -29.27
CA GLU A 53 2.18 -10.46 -29.39
C GLU A 53 0.82 -9.84 -29.76
N ASP A 54 0.13 -10.45 -30.72
CA ASP A 54 -1.21 -10.07 -31.17
C ASP A 54 -2.22 -10.08 -30.01
N LEU A 55 -2.18 -11.12 -29.18
CA LEU A 55 -3.03 -11.24 -28.00
C LEU A 55 -2.72 -10.15 -26.98
N LEU A 56 -1.43 -9.90 -26.69
CA LEU A 56 -1.02 -8.90 -25.71
C LEU A 56 -1.43 -7.49 -26.16
N ASP A 57 -1.31 -7.18 -27.44
CA ASP A 57 -1.66 -5.88 -27.99
C ASP A 57 -3.17 -5.65 -28.05
N ALA A 58 -3.94 -6.67 -28.44
CA ALA A 58 -5.39 -6.63 -28.36
C ALA A 58 -5.86 -6.42 -26.90
N PHE A 59 -5.25 -7.14 -25.95
CA PHE A 59 -5.56 -7.03 -24.54
C PHE A 59 -5.24 -5.63 -23.97
N LYS A 60 -4.05 -5.09 -24.26
CA LYS A 60 -3.67 -3.72 -23.88
C LYS A 60 -4.62 -2.67 -24.45
N THR A 61 -5.00 -2.84 -25.72
CA THR A 61 -5.93 -1.93 -26.41
C THR A 61 -7.28 -1.93 -25.71
N ARG A 62 -7.84 -3.10 -25.41
CA ARG A 62 -9.13 -3.22 -24.70
C ARG A 62 -9.08 -2.64 -23.28
N ALA A 63 -8.00 -2.89 -22.54
CA ALA A 63 -7.81 -2.34 -21.19
C ALA A 63 -7.77 -0.80 -21.23
N ARG A 64 -7.04 -0.22 -22.19
CA ARG A 64 -6.97 1.22 -22.40
C ARG A 64 -8.34 1.83 -22.74
N LEU A 65 -9.10 1.21 -23.64
CA LEU A 65 -10.47 1.64 -23.96
C LEU A 65 -11.40 1.59 -22.73
N SER A 66 -11.12 0.70 -21.78
CA SER A 66 -11.83 0.58 -20.51
C SER A 66 -11.31 1.54 -19.43
N GLY A 67 -10.35 2.42 -19.76
CA GLY A 67 -9.75 3.38 -18.82
C GLY A 67 -8.85 2.76 -17.75
N ARG A 68 -8.35 1.53 -17.97
CA ARG A 68 -7.61 0.77 -16.95
C ARG A 68 -6.23 0.33 -17.46
N PRO A 69 -5.17 0.35 -16.62
CA PRO A 69 -3.89 -0.26 -16.98
C PRO A 69 -4.05 -1.77 -17.18
N TYR A 70 -3.47 -2.33 -18.24
CA TYR A 70 -3.63 -3.75 -18.55
C TYR A 70 -3.12 -4.67 -17.42
N GLN A 71 -2.07 -4.27 -16.69
CA GLN A 71 -1.57 -5.03 -15.54
C GLN A 71 -2.59 -5.08 -14.38
N ALA A 72 -3.45 -4.07 -14.25
CA ALA A 72 -4.52 -4.08 -13.25
C ALA A 72 -5.59 -5.13 -13.61
N VAL A 73 -5.93 -5.24 -14.90
CA VAL A 73 -6.86 -6.25 -15.40
C VAL A 73 -6.30 -7.66 -15.24
N ILE A 74 -5.00 -7.88 -15.52
CA ILE A 74 -4.34 -9.17 -15.27
C ILE A 74 -4.47 -9.57 -13.79
N LYS A 75 -4.19 -8.66 -12.85
CA LYS A 75 -4.30 -8.94 -11.41
C LYS A 75 -5.73 -9.24 -10.96
N GLU A 76 -6.71 -8.63 -11.62
CA GLU A 76 -8.13 -8.92 -11.37
C GLU A 76 -8.50 -10.30 -11.88
N LEU A 77 -8.13 -10.66 -13.12
CA LEU A 77 -8.34 -12.00 -13.67
C LEU A 77 -7.70 -13.07 -12.77
N MET A 78 -6.49 -12.83 -12.27
CA MET A 78 -5.83 -13.74 -11.32
C MET A 78 -6.63 -13.91 -10.02
N ARG A 79 -7.25 -12.85 -9.51
CA ARG A 79 -8.07 -12.90 -8.28
C ARG A 79 -9.40 -13.58 -8.52
N SER A 80 -10.12 -13.16 -9.56
CA SER A 80 -11.37 -13.78 -10.03
C SER A 80 -11.19 -15.28 -10.19
N TRP A 81 -10.10 -15.71 -10.87
CA TRP A 81 -9.78 -17.12 -11.05
C TRP A 81 -9.57 -17.90 -9.74
N LEU A 82 -8.99 -17.29 -8.71
CA LEU A 82 -8.72 -17.95 -7.43
C LEU A 82 -9.93 -17.96 -6.49
N VAL A 83 -10.77 -16.93 -6.55
CA VAL A 83 -11.88 -16.71 -5.61
C VAL A 83 -13.22 -17.19 -6.19
N GLY A 84 -13.31 -17.40 -7.50
CA GLY A 84 -14.51 -17.91 -8.18
C GLY A 84 -15.59 -16.87 -8.42
N GLU A 85 -15.23 -15.58 -8.43
CA GLU A 85 -16.10 -14.45 -8.80
C GLU A 85 -15.87 -14.00 -10.24
#